data_AF-A0A2M9JJ95-F1
#
_entry.id   AF-A0A2M9JJ95-F1
#
_cell.length_a   1.000
_cell.length_b   1.000
_cell.length_c   1.000
_cell.angle_alpha   90.00
_cell.angle_beta   90.00
_cell.angle_gamma   90.00
#
_symmetry.space_group_name_H-M   'P 1'
#
loop_
_entity.id
_entity.type
_entity.pdbx_description
1 polymer ?
#
loop_
_entity_poly.entity_id
_entity_poly.type
_entity_poly.pdbx_seq_one_letter_code
_entity_poly.pdbx_strand_id
1 'polypeptide(L)' 'MASPIRNGSSVRVLFGHGHTLVVEQDTFASMTVDEVIARFHLAADPLYGRAGSQAIVGRIDELDRSPSLCGLPRALQAG' A
#
# COMPACT_ATOMS: atom_id res chain seq x y z
N MET A 1 -27.87 -1.16 -11.03
CA MET A 1 -26.57 -0.56 -10.64
C MET A 1 -26.02 -1.42 -9.52
N ALA A 2 -24.96 -2.19 -9.75
CA ALA A 2 -24.33 -3.00 -8.71
C ALA A 2 -23.43 -2.08 -7.87
N SER A 3 -23.64 -2.06 -6.55
CA SER A 3 -22.74 -1.36 -5.63
C SER A 3 -21.34 -1.97 -5.73
N PRO A 4 -20.25 -1.17 -5.69
CA PRO A 4 -18.91 -1.71 -5.70
C PRO A 4 -18.71 -2.67 -4.52
N ILE A 5 -18.15 -3.85 -4.80
CA ILE A 5 -17.83 -4.86 -3.79
C ILE A 5 -16.83 -4.23 -2.82
N ARG A 6 -17.24 -4.00 -1.58
CA ARG A 6 -16.34 -3.62 -0.49
C ARG A 6 -15.45 -4.83 -0.21
N ASN A 7 -14.19 -4.81 -0.67
CA ASN A 7 -13.16 -5.69 -0.14
C ASN A 7 -12.90 -5.21 1.30
N GLY A 8 -13.44 -5.91 2.28
CA GLY A 8 -13.28 -5.62 3.69
C GLY A 8 -13.48 -6.88 4.53
N SER A 9 -12.83 -6.92 5.69
CA SER A 9 -13.05 -7.95 6.71
C SER A 9 -13.87 -7.37 7.85
N SER A 10 -14.75 -8.16 8.46
CA SER A 10 -15.44 -7.76 9.69
C SER A 10 -15.19 -8.80 10.77
N VAL A 11 -14.88 -8.32 11.97
CA VAL A 11 -14.75 -9.15 13.16
C VAL A 11 -15.90 -8.81 14.09
N ARG A 12 -16.65 -9.84 14.53
CA ARG A 12 -17.69 -9.70 15.54
C ARG A 12 -17.23 -10.34 16.83
N VAL A 13 -17.23 -9.56 17.91
CA VAL A 13 -16.91 -10.03 19.26
C VAL A 13 -18.18 -10.01 20.08
N LEU A 14 -18.58 -11.19 20.57
CA LEU A 14 -19.73 -11.35 21.47
C LEU A 14 -19.23 -11.36 22.92
N PHE A 15 -19.69 -10.41 23.72
CA PHE A 15 -19.39 -10.37 25.15
C PHE A 15 -20.43 -11.17 25.94
N GLY A 16 -20.02 -11.78 27.05
CA GLY A 16 -20.87 -12.64 27.90
C GLY A 16 -22.12 -11.98 28.47
N HIS A 17 -22.28 -10.66 28.35
CA HIS A 17 -23.46 -9.89 28.75
C HIS A 17 -24.40 -9.55 27.60
N GLY A 18 -24.25 -10.20 26.44
CA GLY A 18 -25.13 -10.02 25.27
C GLY A 18 -24.78 -8.83 24.37
N HIS A 19 -23.75 -8.05 24.72
CA HIS A 19 -23.24 -6.98 23.86
C HIS A 19 -22.40 -7.55 22.72
N THR A 20 -22.54 -6.96 21.53
CA THR A 20 -21.73 -7.31 20.34
C THR A 20 -20.96 -6.08 19.88
N LEU A 21 -19.63 -6.20 19.75
CA LEU A 21 -18.81 -5.22 19.05
C LEU A 21 -18.54 -5.73 17.64
N VAL A 22 -18.84 -4.91 16.63
CA VAL A 22 -18.49 -5.17 15.24
C VAL A 22 -17.40 -4.19 14.85
N VAL A 23 -16.25 -4.73 14.47
CA VAL A 23 -15.16 -3.95 13.90
C VAL A 23 -15.08 -4.28 12.43
N GLU A 24 -15.28 -3.26 11.60
CA GLU A 24 -15.10 -3.35 10.15
C GLU A 24 -13.70 -2.82 9.80
N GLN A 25 -12.97 -3.58 9.00
CA GLN A 25 -11.71 -3.15 8.42
C GLN A 25 -11.86 -3.19 6.91
N ASP A 26 -11.74 -2.03 6.27
CA ASP A 26 -11.59 -1.98 4.81
C ASP A 26 -10.26 -2.65 4.42
N THR A 27 -10.28 -3.53 3.42
CA THR A 27 -9.10 -4.31 2.97
C THR A 27 -8.01 -3.39 2.43
N PHE A 28 -8.38 -2.20 1.96
CA PHE A 28 -7.47 -1.14 1.56
C PHE A 28 -7.69 0.07 2.46
N ALA A 29 -7.24 -0.01 3.71
CA ALA A 29 -7.11 1.19 4.52
C ALA A 29 -6.26 2.19 3.72
N SER A 30 -6.79 3.39 3.51
CA SER A 30 -6.07 4.46 2.81
C SER A 30 -4.75 4.71 3.55
N MET A 31 -3.64 4.28 2.98
CA MET A 31 -2.31 4.60 3.49
C MET A 31 -1.85 5.90 2.87
N THR A 32 -1.30 6.77 3.70
CA THR A 32 -0.57 7.95 3.25
C THR A 32 0.69 7.52 2.51
N VAL A 33 1.19 8.39 1.63
CA VAL A 33 2.47 8.15 0.92
C VAL A 33 3.61 7.92 1.91
N ASP A 34 3.64 8.65 3.02
CA ASP A 34 4.64 8.47 4.07
C ASP A 34 4.59 7.09 4.73
N GLU A 35 3.40 6.55 4.98
CA GLU A 35 3.24 5.20 5.53
C GLU A 35 3.71 4.12 4.56
N VAL A 36 3.43 4.29 3.26
CA VAL A 36 3.91 3.38 2.22
C VAL A 36 5.44 3.42 2.13
N ILE A 37 6.04 4.61 2.12
CA ILE A 37 7.50 4.79 2.09
C ILE A 37 8.15 4.20 3.34
N ALA A 38 7.57 4.44 4.52
CA ALA A 38 8.07 3.87 5.77
C ALA A 38 8.04 2.33 5.73
N ARG A 39 6.94 1.74 5.25
CA ARG A 39 6.80 0.28 5.12
C ARG A 39 7.76 -0.29 4.08
N PHE A 40 8.02 0.44 3.00
CA PHE A 40 9.03 0.08 2.01
C PHE A 40 10.43 0.04 2.63
N HIS A 41 10.84 1.07 3.38
CA HIS A 41 12.13 1.08 4.05
C HIS A 41 12.30 -0.09 5.03
N LEU A 42 11.26 -0.41 5.81
CA LEU A 42 11.30 -1.56 6.72
C LEU A 42 11.62 -2.88 6.00
N ALA A 43 11.14 -3.06 4.76
CA ALA A 43 11.38 -4.26 3.97
C ALA A 43 12.68 -4.19 3.16
N ALA A 44 13.07 -3.01 2.67
CA ALA A 44 14.18 -2.81 1.74
C ALA A 44 15.52 -2.55 2.44
N ASP A 45 15.52 -1.91 3.60
CA ASP A 45 16.74 -1.58 4.36
C ASP A 45 17.61 -2.83 4.65
N PRO A 46 17.05 -4.02 5.00
CA PRO A 46 17.86 -5.23 5.20
C PRO A 46 18.56 -5.75 3.93
N LEU A 47 18.03 -5.43 2.75
CA LEU A 47 18.53 -5.94 1.46
C LEU A 47 19.52 -4.97 0.81
N TYR A 48 19.24 -3.67 0.90
CA TYR A 48 19.94 -2.63 0.16
C TYR A 48 20.67 -1.62 1.06
N GLY A 49 20.49 -1.73 2.38
CA GLY A 49 20.90 -0.70 3.32
C GLY A 49 20.04 0.57 3.20
N ARG A 50 20.16 1.45 4.21
CA ARG A 50 19.38 2.70 4.26
C ARG A 50 19.64 3.61 3.06
N ALA A 51 20.89 3.70 2.61
CA ALA A 51 21.24 4.52 1.46
C ALA A 51 20.65 3.97 0.14
N GLY A 52 20.67 2.64 -0.03
CA GLY A 52 20.12 2.00 -1.22
C GLY A 52 18.60 2.12 -1.31
N SER A 53 17.88 1.88 -0.21
CA SER A 53 16.42 2.04 -0.18
C SER A 53 16.00 3.49 -0.42
N GLN A 54 16.73 4.48 0.13
CA GLN A 54 16.49 5.90 -0.16
C GLN A 54 16.72 6.25 -1.62
N ALA A 55 17.78 5.72 -2.24
CA ALA A 55 18.04 5.94 -3.66
C ALA A 55 16.90 5.40 -4.55
N ILE A 56 16.31 4.25 -4.19
CA ILE A 56 15.17 3.67 -4.92
C ILE A 56 13.94 4.60 -4.82
N VAL A 57 13.60 5.08 -3.62
CA VAL A 57 12.48 6.02 -3.44
C VAL A 57 12.71 7.30 -4.24
N GLY A 58 13.93 7.85 -4.20
CA GLY A 58 14.30 9.04 -4.97
C GLY A 58 14.17 8.84 -6.48
N ARG A 59 14.51 7.65 -7.00
CA ARG A 59 14.30 7.33 -8.41
C ARG A 59 12.83 7.21 -8.77
N ILE A 60 12.00 6.58 -7.95
CA ILE A 60 10.55 6.48 -8.20
C ILE A 60 9.91 7.88 -8.27
N ASP A 61 10.28 8.75 -7.34
CA ASP A 61 9.83 10.15 -7.30
C ASP A 61 10.31 10.96 -8.50
N GLU A 62 11.55 10.76 -8.96
CA GLU A 62 12.05 11.34 -10.21
C GLU A 62 11.30 10.84 -11.44
N LEU A 63 10.97 9.54 -11.49
CA LEU A 63 10.20 8.93 -12.57
C LEU A 63 8.77 9.49 -12.63
N ASP A 64 8.11 9.65 -11.49
CA ASP A 64 6.75 10.19 -11.38
C ASP A 64 6.67 11.65 -11.88
N ARG A 65 7.71 12.44 -11.60
CA ARG A 65 7.81 13.83 -12.08
C ARG A 65 8.25 13.95 -13.53
N SER A 66 8.66 12.86 -14.17
CA SER A 66 9.23 12.91 -15.52
C SER A 66 8.15 12.65 -16.59
N PRO A 67 7.79 13.65 -17.42
CA PRO A 67 6.74 13.52 -18.42
C PRO A 67 7.09 12.55 -19.58
N SER A 68 8.35 12.09 -19.68
CA SER A 68 8.85 11.23 -20.75
C SER A 68 8.77 9.72 -20.46
N LEU A 69 8.35 9.31 -19.26
CA LEU A 69 8.38 7.91 -18.81
C LEU A 69 7.02 7.19 -18.82
N CYS A 70 6.03 7.75 -19.53
CA CYS A 70 4.76 7.10 -19.92
C CYS A 70 4.92 5.73 -20.63
N GLY A 71 6.15 5.27 -20.89
CA GLY A 71 6.46 3.95 -21.48
C GLY A 71 6.91 2.86 -20.49
N LEU A 72 7.28 3.19 -19.25
CA LEU A 72 7.75 2.19 -18.27
C LEU A 72 6.71 1.10 -17.92
N PRO A 73 5.41 1.44 -17.73
CA PRO A 73 4.38 0.42 -17.50
C PRO A 73 4.23 -0.55 -18.69
N ARG A 74 4.44 -0.10 -19.93
CA ARG A 74 4.40 -0.96 -21.12
C ARG A 74 5.62 -1.87 -21.23
N ALA A 75 6.80 -1.43 -20.78
CA ALA A 75 8.01 -2.24 -20.79
C ALA A 75 7.95 -3.39 -19.78
N LEU A 76 7.29 -3.19 -18.64
CA LEU A 76 7.13 -4.21 -17.60
C LEU A 76 6.01 -5.23 -17.89
N GLN A 77 5.07 -4.92 -18.79
CA GLN A 77 4.00 -5.83 -19.22
C GLN A 77 4.39 -6.74 -20.40
N ALA A 78 5.57 -6.52 -21.01
CA ALA A 78 6.04 -7.27 -22.17
C ALA A 78 7.04 -8.39 -21.81
N GLY A 79 7.25 -8.66 -20.53
CA GLY A 79 8.15 -9.70 -20.00
C GLY A 79 7.38 -10.85 -19.36
#